data_AF-A0A848M2Z6-F1
#
_entry.id   AF-A0A848M2Z6-F1
#
_cell.length_a   1.000
_cell.length_b   1.000
_cell.length_c   1.000
_cell.angle_alpha   90.00
_cell.angle_beta   90.00
_cell.angle_gamma   90.00
#
_symmetry.space_group_name_H-M   'P 1'
#
loop_
_entity.id
_entity.type
_entity.pdbx_description
1 polymer ?
#
loop_
_entity_poly.entity_id
_entity_poly.type
_entity_poly.pdbx_seq_one_letter_code
_entity_poly.pdbx_strand_id
1 'polypeptide(L)'
;MRGATGLLLAVWILLMGYQYFTVEPKGFDGVMIHYIGGCLLLFQLIAWMFVFKVPKVTCGFLVFLGFVSLAVALVMNTSYYLFAVINAVFAVMSYGGHRELVRAS
;
A
#
# COMPACT_ATOMS: atom_id res chain seq x y z
N MET A 1 7.92 13.86 -9.61
CA MET A 1 7.24 12.57 -9.37
C MET A 1 6.41 12.51 -8.09
N ARG A 2 6.79 13.17 -7.00
CA ARG A 2 6.13 13.07 -5.68
C ARG A 2 4.61 13.35 -5.68
N GLY A 3 4.17 14.37 -6.43
CA GLY A 3 2.75 14.71 -6.57
C GLY A 3 1.92 13.58 -7.20
N ALA A 4 2.42 13.00 -8.30
CA ALA A 4 1.78 11.89 -8.97
C ALA A 4 1.73 10.62 -8.10
N THR A 5 2.82 10.30 -7.39
CA THR A 5 2.87 9.16 -6.45
C THR A 5 1.85 9.31 -5.34
N GLY A 6 1.78 10.48 -4.71
CA GLY A 6 0.82 10.74 -3.64
C GLY A 6 -0.63 10.71 -4.12
N LEU A 7 -0.91 11.26 -5.30
CA LEU A 7 -2.26 11.27 -5.87
C LEU A 7 -2.73 9.87 -6.28
N LEU A 8 -1.88 9.08 -6.94
CA LEU A 8 -2.19 7.70 -7.31
C LEU A 8 -2.38 6.81 -6.08
N LEU A 9 -1.55 6.98 -5.04
CA LEU A 9 -1.68 6.22 -3.80
C LEU A 9 -2.97 6.61 -3.06
N ALA A 10 -3.37 7.89 -3.07
CA ALA A 10 -4.65 8.32 -2.51
C ALA A 10 -5.84 7.69 -3.25
N VAL A 11 -5.82 7.69 -4.60
CA VAL A 11 -6.88 7.07 -5.41
C VAL A 11 -6.99 5.58 -5.13
N TRP A 12 -5.85 4.88 -5.04
CA TRP A 12 -5.81 3.47 -4.67
C TRP A 12 -6.44 3.20 -3.29
N ILE A 13 -6.04 3.97 -2.27
CA ILE A 13 -6.57 3.81 -0.91
C ILE A 13 -8.08 4.10 -0.88
N LEU A 14 -8.55 5.10 -1.61
CA LEU A 14 -9.98 5.41 -1.68
C LEU A 14 -10.78 4.29 -2.34
N LEU A 15 -10.30 3.73 -3.46
CA LEU A 15 -10.96 2.64 -4.17
C LEU A 15 -11.03 1.38 -3.31
N MET A 16 -9.91 0.99 -2.70
CA MET A 16 -9.85 -0.20 -1.86
C MET A 16 -10.55 -0.01 -0.53
N GLY A 17 -10.52 1.21 0.04
CA GLY A 17 -11.30 1.57 1.21
C GLY A 17 -12.80 1.48 0.93
N TYR A 18 -13.26 1.99 -0.22
CA TYR A 18 -14.65 1.83 -0.64
C TYR A 18 -15.05 0.37 -0.80
N GLN A 19 -14.22 -0.46 -1.46
CA GLN A 19 -14.45 -1.90 -1.54
C GLN A 19 -14.49 -2.55 -0.16
N TYR A 20 -13.59 -2.19 0.74
CA TYR A 20 -13.59 -2.69 2.11
C TYR A 20 -14.91 -2.39 2.83
N PHE A 21 -15.47 -1.18 2.71
CA PHE A 21 -16.73 -0.86 3.39
C PHE A 21 -17.99 -1.42 2.71
N THR A 22 -17.91 -1.80 1.43
CA THR A 22 -19.09 -2.25 0.66
C THR A 22 -19.17 -3.76 0.48
N VAL A 23 -18.06 -4.47 0.63
CA VAL A 23 -18.02 -5.93 0.50
C VAL A 23 -18.21 -6.58 1.86
N GLU A 24 -19.37 -7.15 2.09
CA GLU A 24 -19.62 -7.95 3.29
C GLU A 24 -18.85 -9.27 3.26
N PRO A 25 -18.04 -9.57 4.29
CA PRO A 25 -17.39 -10.87 4.41
C PRO A 25 -18.42 -11.97 4.67
N LYS A 26 -18.37 -13.05 3.87
CA LYS A 26 -19.18 -14.25 4.07
C LYS A 26 -18.36 -15.35 4.74
N GLY A 27 -18.85 -15.85 5.87
CA GLY A 27 -18.21 -16.93 6.64
C GLY A 27 -16.98 -16.48 7.45
N PHE A 28 -16.47 -17.37 8.30
CA PHE A 28 -15.36 -17.07 9.22
C PHE A 28 -14.05 -16.71 8.50
N ASP A 29 -13.69 -17.47 7.45
CA ASP A 29 -12.50 -17.19 6.65
C ASP A 29 -12.58 -15.84 5.94
N GLY A 30 -13.77 -15.48 5.44
CA GLY A 30 -14.03 -14.19 4.81
C GLY A 30 -13.81 -13.02 5.77
N VAL A 31 -14.23 -13.16 7.03
CA VAL A 31 -14.03 -12.13 8.07
C VAL A 31 -12.55 -11.94 8.38
N MET A 32 -11.78 -13.02 8.50
CA MET A 32 -10.35 -12.93 8.78
C MET A 32 -9.57 -12.24 7.64
N ILE A 33 -9.87 -12.62 6.39
CA ILE A 33 -9.30 -11.99 5.18
C ILE A 33 -9.68 -10.50 5.16
N HIS A 34 -10.94 -10.18 5.45
CA HIS A 34 -11.40 -8.81 5.48
C HIS A 34 -10.57 -7.98 6.48
N TYR A 35 -10.45 -8.40 7.73
CA TYR A 35 -9.66 -7.69 8.75
C TYR A 35 -8.21 -7.47 8.34
N ILE A 36 -7.53 -8.50 7.81
CA ILE A 36 -6.14 -8.39 7.37
C ILE A 36 -6.00 -7.39 6.21
N GLY A 37 -6.95 -7.42 5.26
CA GLY A 37 -7.00 -6.43 4.18
C GLY A 37 -7.17 -5.01 4.71
N GLY A 38 -8.05 -4.83 5.71
CA GLY A 38 -8.22 -3.54 6.40
C GLY A 38 -6.95 -3.05 7.08
N CYS A 39 -6.22 -3.93 7.77
CA CYS A 39 -4.94 -3.59 8.39
C CYS A 39 -3.90 -3.14 7.35
N LEU A 40 -3.75 -3.88 6.24
CA LEU A 40 -2.82 -3.53 5.16
C LEU A 40 -3.16 -2.17 4.53
N LEU A 41 -4.44 -1.89 4.32
CA LEU A 41 -4.91 -0.59 3.82
C LEU A 41 -4.63 0.54 4.80
N LEU A 42 -4.84 0.32 6.09
CA LEU A 42 -4.55 1.30 7.13
C LEU A 42 -3.05 1.64 7.17
N PHE A 43 -2.18 0.63 7.06
CA PHE A 43 -0.74 0.88 6.96
C PHE A 43 -0.37 1.63 5.67
N GLN A 44 -0.96 1.31 4.52
CA GLN A 44 -0.76 2.08 3.28
C GLN A 44 -1.20 3.55 3.44
N LEU A 45 -2.31 3.81 4.13
CA LEU A 45 -2.78 5.16 4.44
C LEU A 45 -1.79 5.93 5.32
N ILE A 46 -1.19 5.27 6.32
CA ILE A 46 -0.12 5.87 7.12
C ILE A 46 1.08 6.19 6.22
N ALA A 47 1.49 5.26 5.36
CA ALA A 47 2.60 5.46 4.42
C ALA A 47 2.38 6.68 3.51
N TRP A 48 1.14 6.87 3.05
CA TRP A 48 0.74 7.98 2.18
C TRP A 48 1.05 9.34 2.79
N MET A 49 0.80 9.55 4.09
CA MET A 49 1.11 10.82 4.77
C MET A 49 2.59 11.19 4.68
N PHE A 50 3.48 10.20 4.58
CA PHE A 50 4.93 10.41 4.53
C PHE A 50 5.47 10.58 3.10
N VAL A 51 4.70 10.26 2.06
CA VAL A 51 5.15 10.36 0.64
C VAL A 51 5.65 11.77 0.32
N PHE A 52 4.99 12.79 0.88
CA PHE A 52 5.31 14.19 0.62
C PHE A 52 6.37 14.78 1.53
N LYS A 53 6.76 14.14 2.63
CA LYS A 53 7.80 14.67 3.52
C LYS A 53 9.08 13.85 3.48
N VAL A 54 8.97 12.52 3.53
CA VAL A 54 10.12 11.63 3.71
C VAL A 54 9.99 10.41 2.77
N PRO A 55 10.22 10.58 1.45
CA PRO A 55 9.95 9.51 0.48
C PRO A 55 10.82 8.27 0.68
N LYS A 56 12.00 8.40 1.29
CA LYS A 56 12.87 7.27 1.66
C LYS A 56 12.21 6.36 2.69
N VAL A 57 11.58 6.96 3.71
CA VAL A 57 10.86 6.20 4.75
C VAL A 57 9.63 5.54 4.13
N THR A 58 8.87 6.26 3.31
CA THR A 58 7.73 5.68 2.59
C THR A 58 8.16 4.51 1.69
N CYS A 59 9.27 4.64 0.96
CA CYS A 59 9.80 3.56 0.14
C CYS A 59 10.10 2.30 0.98
N GLY A 60 10.86 2.45 2.07
CA GLY A 60 11.19 1.31 2.95
C GLY A 60 9.93 0.68 3.57
N PHE A 61 8.97 1.51 3.96
CA PHE A 61 7.72 1.06 4.55
C PHE A 61 6.83 0.30 3.55
N LEU A 62 6.75 0.79 2.31
CA LEU A 62 6.02 0.11 1.22
C LEU A 62 6.69 -1.19 0.80
N VAL A 63 8.03 -1.26 0.79
CA VAL A 63 8.75 -2.52 0.56
C VAL A 63 8.45 -3.54 1.65
N PHE A 64 8.49 -3.13 2.91
CA PHE A 64 8.12 -3.99 4.03
C PHE A 64 6.68 -4.50 3.91
N LEU A 65 5.72 -3.60 3.64
CA LEU A 65 4.34 -3.96 3.37
C LEU A 65 4.20 -4.91 2.17
N GLY A 66 5.01 -4.74 1.12
CA GLY A 66 5.07 -5.64 -0.02
C GLY A 66 5.42 -7.07 0.40
N PHE A 67 6.46 -7.24 1.23
CA PHE A 67 6.83 -8.56 1.75
C PHE A 67 5.75 -9.16 2.65
N VAL A 68 5.13 -8.36 3.52
CA VAL A 68 4.02 -8.82 4.37
C VAL A 68 2.84 -9.28 3.50
N SER A 69 2.42 -8.48 2.52
CA SER A 69 1.36 -8.85 1.59
C SER A 69 1.67 -10.12 0.82
N LEU A 70 2.93 -10.33 0.43
CA LEU A 70 3.36 -11.53 -0.29
C LEU A 70 3.34 -12.77 0.62
N ALA A 71 3.78 -12.64 1.87
CA ALA A 71 3.68 -13.71 2.87
C ALA A 71 2.22 -14.08 3.15
N VAL A 72 1.34 -13.09 3.31
CA VAL A 72 -0.11 -13.33 3.46
C VAL A 72 -0.71 -13.97 2.20
N ALA A 73 -0.25 -13.58 1.01
CA ALA A 73 -0.73 -14.15 -0.25
C ALA A 73 -0.41 -15.64 -0.39
N LEU A 74 0.76 -16.05 0.08
CA LEU A 74 1.22 -17.44 0.05
C LEU A 74 0.46 -18.34 1.02
N VAL A 75 0.02 -17.78 2.16
CA VAL A 75 -0.58 -18.57 3.26
C VAL A 75 -2.10 -18.54 3.22
N MET A 76 -2.71 -17.43 2.79
CA MET A 76 -4.14 -17.19 2.97
C MET A 76 -4.91 -17.03 1.68
N ASN A 77 -4.60 -16.00 0.88
CA ASN A 77 -5.39 -15.69 -0.31
C ASN A 77 -4.54 -15.05 -1.40
N THR A 78 -4.64 -15.56 -2.63
CA THR A 78 -3.90 -15.03 -3.78
C THR A 78 -4.27 -13.59 -4.14
N SER A 79 -5.42 -13.06 -3.69
CA SER A 79 -5.80 -11.66 -3.88
C SER A 79 -4.78 -10.66 -3.31
N TYR A 80 -4.00 -11.04 -2.29
CA TYR A 80 -2.96 -10.18 -1.72
C TYR A 80 -1.71 -10.04 -2.61
N TYR A 81 -1.56 -10.83 -3.68
CA TYR A 81 -0.51 -10.58 -4.67
C TYR A 81 -0.67 -9.21 -5.34
N LEU A 82 -1.92 -8.77 -5.58
CA LEU A 82 -2.17 -7.44 -6.11
C LEU A 82 -1.68 -6.36 -5.15
N PHE A 83 -1.91 -6.52 -3.84
CA PHE A 83 -1.38 -5.61 -2.83
C PHE A 83 0.15 -5.56 -2.84
N ALA A 84 0.82 -6.72 -2.95
CA ALA A 84 2.27 -6.80 -3.02
C ALA A 84 2.83 -6.06 -4.25
N VAL A 85 2.22 -6.26 -5.42
CA VAL A 85 2.60 -5.58 -6.67
C VAL A 85 2.40 -4.06 -6.55
N ILE A 86 1.24 -3.63 -6.05
CA ILE A 86 0.94 -2.20 -5.88
C ILE A 86 1.92 -1.54 -4.89
N ASN A 87 2.23 -2.22 -3.78
CA ASN A 87 3.26 -1.78 -2.84
C ASN A 87 4.63 -1.62 -3.51
N ALA A 88 5.04 -2.56 -4.35
CA ALA A 88 6.31 -2.49 -5.08
C ALA A 88 6.33 -1.31 -6.06
N VAL A 89 5.25 -1.09 -6.82
CA VAL A 89 5.13 0.05 -7.74
C VAL A 89 5.26 1.36 -6.98
N PHE A 90 4.51 1.55 -5.89
CA PHE A 90 4.59 2.77 -5.11
C PHE A 90 5.95 2.95 -4.41
N ALA A 91 6.59 1.86 -3.98
CA ALA A 91 7.94 1.93 -3.43
C ALA A 91 8.95 2.46 -4.47
N VAL A 92 8.90 1.96 -5.70
CA VAL A 92 9.76 2.44 -6.80
C VAL A 92 9.48 3.92 -7.11
N MET A 93 8.21 4.32 -7.15
CA MET A 93 7.83 5.71 -7.37
C MET A 93 8.28 6.63 -6.22
N SER A 94 8.19 6.18 -4.96
CA SER A 94 8.69 6.90 -3.79
C SER A 94 10.22 7.02 -3.79
N TYR A 95 10.93 5.98 -4.23
CA TYR A 95 12.39 6.04 -4.44
C TYR A 95 12.77 7.06 -5.51
N GLY A 96 12.02 7.11 -6.62
CA GLY A 96 12.15 8.14 -7.65
C GLY A 96 11.98 9.55 -7.08
N GLY A 97 10.95 9.75 -6.23
CA GLY A 97 10.71 11.02 -5.55
C GLY A 97 11.82 11.42 -4.56
N HIS A 98 12.51 10.46 -3.94
CA HIS A 98 13.69 10.74 -3.10
C HIS A 98 14.88 11.24 -3.95
N ARG A 99 15.14 10.63 -5.11
CA ARG A 99 16.23 11.07 -5.99
C ARG A 99 16.02 12.48 -6.53
N GLU A 100 14.77 12.88 -6.76
CA GLU A 100 14.43 14.27 -7.12
C GLU A 100 14.81 15.26 -6.00
N LEU A 101 14.51 14.92 -4.75
CA LEU A 101 14.85 15.74 -3.59
C LEU A 101 16.36 15.92 -3.42
N VAL A 102 17.13 14.83 -3.51
CA VAL A 102 18.59 14.87 -3.37
C VAL A 102 19.27 15.65 -4.49
N ARG A 103 18.65 15.72 -5.68
CA ARG A 103 19.16 16.54 -6.80
C ARG A 103 18.82 18.03 -6.67
N ALA A 104 17.80 18.38 -5.90
CA ALA A 104 17.32 19.75 -5.75
C ALA A 104 17.90 20.48 -4.53
N SER A 105 18.57 19.75 -3.63
CA SER A 105 19.31 20.24 -2.46
C SER A 105 20.81 20.33 -2.74
#